data_AF-A0A3D3NJI5-F1
#
_entry.id   AF-A0A3D3NJI5-F1
#
_cell.length_a   1.000
_cell.length_b   1.000
_cell.length_c   1.000
_cell.angle_alpha   90.00
_cell.angle_beta   90.00
_cell.angle_gamma   90.00
#
_symmetry.space_group_name_H-M   'P 1'
#
loop_
_entity.id
_entity.type
_entity.pdbx_description
1 polymer ?
#
loop_
_entity_poly.entity_id
_entity_poly.type
_entity_poly.pdbx_seq_one_letter_code
_entity_poly.pdbx_strand_id
1 'polypeptide(L)'
;DWKEVIWAMTTRVDAARDTLIAENTPIDYLDFASPVAGLGSKMGIDATNKWPGETGREWGRPIAMEAAVKRRVDELWDQLGL
;
A
#
# COMPACT_ATOMS: atom_id res chain seq x y z
N ASP A 1 4.47 7.30 4.96
CA ASP A 1 4.90 8.08 3.79
C ASP A 1 4.00 7.74 2.62
N TRP A 2 3.30 8.72 2.04
CA TRP A 2 2.43 8.48 0.88
C TRP A 2 3.20 7.96 -0.33
N LYS A 3 4.49 8.30 -0.47
CA LYS A 3 5.35 7.77 -1.54
C LYS A 3 5.42 6.24 -1.48
N GLU A 4 5.60 5.69 -0.28
CA GLU A 4 5.66 4.24 -0.05
C GLU A 4 4.31 3.56 -0.29
N VAL A 5 3.19 4.20 0.09
CA VAL A 5 1.84 3.68 -0.15
C VAL A 5 1.56 3.59 -1.65
N ILE A 6 1.80 4.68 -2.38
CA ILE A 6 1.57 4.72 -3.83
C ILE A 6 2.51 3.76 -4.56
N TRP A 7 3.78 3.66 -4.13
CA TRP A 7 4.71 2.67 -4.66
C TRP A 7 4.19 1.24 -4.47
N ALA A 8 3.73 0.88 -3.27
CA ALA A 8 3.17 -0.44 -3.01
C ALA A 8 1.93 -0.71 -3.88
N MET A 9 1.00 0.24 -3.96
CA MET A 9 -0.20 0.13 -4.79
C MET A 9 0.14 -0.07 -6.26
N THR A 10 1.08 0.70 -6.81
CA THR A 10 1.40 0.66 -8.25
C THR A 10 2.31 -0.49 -8.66
N THR A 11 3.00 -1.14 -7.72
CA THR A 11 3.96 -2.22 -8.03
C THR A 11 3.48 -3.61 -7.64
N ARG A 12 2.45 -3.73 -6.78
CA ARG A 12 2.04 -5.01 -6.18
C ARG A 12 0.58 -5.39 -6.38
N VAL A 13 -0.19 -4.54 -7.07
CA VAL A 13 -1.64 -4.69 -7.26
C VAL A 13 -1.93 -4.98 -8.73
N ASP A 14 -2.65 -6.07 -8.98
CA ASP A 14 -3.50 -6.20 -10.16
C ASP A 14 -4.90 -5.68 -9.81
N ALA A 15 -5.39 -4.70 -10.56
CA ALA A 15 -6.58 -3.94 -10.17
C ALA A 15 -7.83 -4.81 -10.00
N ALA A 16 -8.01 -5.82 -10.85
CA ALA A 16 -9.18 -6.69 -10.82
C ALA A 16 -9.06 -7.79 -9.75
N ARG A 17 -7.88 -8.41 -9.62
CA ARG A 17 -7.64 -9.50 -8.67
C ARG A 17 -7.59 -9.02 -7.22
N ASP A 18 -6.94 -7.87 -6.98
CA ASP A 18 -6.53 -7.46 -5.63
C ASP A 18 -7.41 -6.37 -5.02
N THR A 19 -8.54 -6.06 -5.66
CA THR A 19 -9.54 -5.12 -5.15
C THR A 19 -10.79 -5.86 -4.73
N LEU A 20 -11.21 -5.66 -3.49
CA LEU A 20 -12.49 -6.12 -2.97
C LEU A 20 -13.43 -4.94 -2.78
N ILE A 21 -14.64 -5.04 -3.33
CA ILE A 21 -15.73 -4.08 -3.06
C ILE A 21 -16.82 -4.82 -2.31
N ALA A 22 -17.09 -4.38 -1.08
CA ALA A 22 -18.23 -4.83 -0.30
C ALA A 22 -19.33 -3.78 -0.39
N GLU A 23 -20.45 -4.15 -1.00
CA GLU A 23 -21.62 -3.28 -1.16
C GLU A 23 -22.56 -3.35 0.06
N ASN A 24 -23.46 -2.39 0.19
CA ASN A 24 -24.50 -2.33 1.23
C ASN A 24 -23.94 -2.43 2.66
N THR A 25 -22.85 -1.71 2.94
CA THR A 25 -22.22 -1.65 4.26
C THR A 25 -22.59 -0.35 4.99
N PRO A 26 -22.62 -0.35 6.34
CA PRO A 26 -22.87 0.86 7.12
C PRO A 26 -21.80 1.94 6.84
N ILE A 27 -22.22 3.15 6.50
CA ILE A 27 -21.36 4.33 6.30
C ILE A 27 -21.88 5.46 7.20
N ASP A 28 -21.06 6.48 7.46
CA ASP A 28 -21.50 7.67 8.18
C ASP A 28 -22.71 8.30 7.48
N TYR A 29 -23.76 8.62 8.22
CA TYR A 29 -24.93 9.31 7.68
C TYR A 29 -24.59 10.70 7.12
N LEU A 30 -23.50 11.31 7.60
CA LEU A 30 -23.00 12.60 7.11
C LEU A 30 -22.17 12.48 5.82
N ASP A 31 -21.83 11.28 5.37
CA ASP A 31 -21.07 11.07 4.13
C ASP A 31 -22.01 11.18 2.92
N PHE A 32 -22.06 12.38 2.34
CA PHE A 32 -22.86 12.70 1.15
C PHE A 32 -22.36 12.02 -0.14
N ALA A 33 -21.17 11.42 -0.13
CA ALA A 33 -20.68 10.63 -1.27
C ALA A 33 -21.31 9.23 -1.31
N SER A 34 -21.94 8.79 -0.21
CA SER A 34 -22.70 7.54 -0.18
C SER A 34 -24.00 7.66 -1.02
N PRO A 35 -24.43 6.57 -1.70
CA PRO A 35 -25.63 6.61 -2.53
C PRO A 35 -26.91 6.75 -1.71
N VAL A 36 -26.91 6.26 -0.46
CA VAL A 36 -28.03 6.33 0.48
C VAL A 36 -27.48 6.69 1.85
N ALA A 37 -28.16 7.60 2.57
CA ALA A 37 -27.68 8.03 3.87
C ALA A 37 -27.56 6.85 4.85
N GLY A 38 -26.36 6.67 5.41
CA GLY A 38 -26.04 5.56 6.30
C GLY A 38 -25.65 4.24 5.60
N LEU A 39 -25.69 4.17 4.26
CA LEU A 39 -25.44 2.96 3.49
C LEU A 39 -24.62 3.22 2.22
N GLY A 40 -23.50 2.53 2.07
CA GLY A 40 -22.65 2.63 0.89
C GLY A 40 -21.79 1.40 0.70
N SER A 41 -20.66 1.56 0.03
CA SER A 41 -19.69 0.48 -0.18
C SER A 41 -18.38 0.76 0.54
N LYS A 42 -17.58 -0.29 0.75
CA LYS A 42 -16.19 -0.18 1.17
C LYS A 42 -15.32 -0.87 0.13
N MET A 43 -14.17 -0.26 -0.14
CA MET A 43 -13.14 -0.80 -1.01
C MET A 43 -11.92 -1.17 -0.17
N GLY A 44 -11.47 -2.42 -0.32
CA GLY A 44 -10.17 -2.87 0.16
C GLY A 44 -9.26 -3.11 -1.04
N ILE A 45 -8.02 -2.60 -0.97
CA ILE A 45 -6.99 -2.86 -1.98
C ILE A 45 -5.84 -3.58 -1.29
N ASP A 46 -5.57 -4.82 -1.70
CA ASP A 46 -4.44 -5.59 -1.19
C ASP A 46 -3.16 -5.23 -1.95
N ALA A 47 -2.35 -4.33 -1.38
CA ALA A 47 -1.03 -3.95 -1.90
C ALA A 47 0.15 -4.72 -1.25
N THR A 48 -0.11 -5.90 -0.66
CA THR A 48 0.95 -6.76 -0.12
C THR A 48 1.71 -7.49 -1.23
N ASN A 49 2.86 -8.10 -0.89
CA ASN A 49 3.55 -8.98 -1.83
C ASN A 49 2.74 -10.26 -2.01
N LYS A 50 2.56 -10.68 -3.25
CA LYS A 50 1.73 -11.84 -3.58
C LYS A 50 2.53 -13.15 -3.46
N TRP A 51 1.94 -14.12 -2.78
CA TRP A 51 2.53 -15.42 -2.51
C TRP A 51 2.28 -16.41 -3.66
N PRO A 52 3.03 -17.53 -3.71
CA PRO A 52 2.67 -18.65 -4.56
C PRO A 52 1.21 -19.08 -4.30
N GLY A 53 0.41 -19.17 -5.36
CA GLY A 53 -1.03 -19.44 -5.30
C GLY A 53 -1.90 -18.23 -5.57
N GLU A 54 -1.45 -17.02 -5.19
CA GLU A 54 -2.12 -15.75 -5.56
C GLU A 54 -1.67 -15.26 -6.95
N THR A 55 -0.48 -15.71 -7.37
CA THR A 55 0.09 -15.45 -8.69
C THR A 55 0.88 -16.66 -9.18
N GLY A 56 0.85 -16.91 -10.49
CA GLY A 56 1.72 -17.89 -11.16
C GLY A 56 3.06 -17.29 -11.64
N ARG A 57 3.31 -16.01 -11.35
CA ARG A 57 4.50 -15.27 -11.80
C ARG A 57 5.57 -15.27 -10.71
N GLU A 58 6.84 -15.19 -11.12
CA GLU A 58 7.92 -14.85 -10.20
C GLU A 58 7.70 -13.44 -9.63
N TRP A 59 7.88 -13.29 -8.32
CA TRP A 59 7.67 -12.02 -7.63
C TRP A 59 8.97 -11.23 -7.45
N GLY A 60 8.89 -9.92 -7.62
CA GLY A 60 10.03 -9.02 -7.49
C GLY A 60 10.58 -8.97 -6.06
N ARG A 61 11.90 -8.80 -5.94
CA ARG A 61 12.57 -8.59 -4.64
C ARG A 61 12.77 -7.08 -4.41
N PRO A 62 12.20 -6.50 -3.34
CA PRO A 62 12.44 -5.10 -3.02
C PRO A 62 13.91 -4.81 -2.79
N ILE A 63 14.36 -3.63 -3.21
CA ILE A 63 15.68 -3.13 -2.89
C ILE A 63 15.67 -2.70 -1.41
N ALA A 64 16.64 -3.19 -0.64
CA ALA A 64 16.83 -2.80 0.75
C ALA A 64 18.27 -2.34 0.95
N MET A 65 18.44 -1.23 1.67
CA MET A 65 19.76 -0.75 2.06
C MET A 65 20.36 -1.65 3.13
N GLU A 66 21.64 -1.96 3.01
CA GLU A 66 22.35 -2.72 4.03
C GLU A 66 22.43 -1.94 5.35
N ALA A 67 22.08 -2.58 6.46
CA ALA A 67 22.01 -1.93 7.77
C ALA A 67 23.35 -1.32 8.21
N ALA A 68 24.48 -1.96 7.87
CA ALA A 68 25.80 -1.43 8.17
C ALA A 68 26.10 -0.13 7.42
N VAL A 69 25.72 -0.06 6.14
CA VAL A 69 25.88 1.15 5.31
C VAL A 69 24.99 2.28 5.84
N LYS A 70 23.71 1.98 6.11
CA LYS A 70 22.77 2.98 6.63
C LYS A 70 23.28 3.61 7.92
N ARG A 71 23.68 2.80 8.92
CA ARG A 71 24.22 3.30 10.19
C ARG A 71 25.44 4.19 10.01
N ARG A 72 26.38 3.75 9.16
CA ARG A 72 27.59 4.55 8.88
C ARG A 72 27.25 5.91 8.28
N VAL A 73 26.28 5.97 7.37
CA VAL A 73 25.85 7.23 6.76
C VAL A 73 25.10 8.10 7.76
N ASP A 74 24.23 7.51 8.58
CA ASP A 74 23.50 8.23 9.63
C ASP A 74 24.48 8.91 10.62
N GLU A 75 25.58 8.25 11.02
CA GLU A 75 26.62 8.81 11.89
C GLU A 75 27.44 9.95 11.23
N LEU A 76 27.61 9.89 9.91
CA LEU A 76 28.31 10.91 9.14
C LEU A 76 27.42 12.11 8.82
N TRP A 77 26.10 11.94 8.80
CA TRP A 77 25.15 12.92 8.29
C TRP A 77 25.30 14.30 8.94
N ASP A 78 25.40 14.34 10.27
CA ASP A 78 25.56 15.58 11.05
C ASP A 78 26.89 16.30 10.77
N GLN A 79 27.92 15.59 10.30
CA GLN A 79 29.24 16.16 10.00
C GLN A 79 29.30 16.75 8.60
N LEU A 80 28.34 16.43 7.73
CA LEU A 80 28.34 16.85 6.32
C LEU A 80 27.76 18.25 6.11
N GLY A 81 27.10 18.83 7.12
CA GLY A 81 26.51 20.17 7.04
C GLY A 81 25.34 20.27 6.05
N LEU A 82 24.60 19.18 5.86
CA LEU A 82 23.45 19.04 4.96
C LEU A 82 22.13 18.88 5.73
#